data_AF-A0A7X9KDZ6-F1
#
_entry.id   AF-A0A7X9KDZ6-F1
#
_cell.length_a   1.000
_cell.length_b   1.000
_cell.length_c   1.000
_cell.angle_alpha   90.00
_cell.angle_beta   90.00
_cell.angle_gamma   90.00
#
_symmetry.space_group_name_H-M   'P 1'
#
loop_
_entity.id
_entity.type
_entity.pdbx_description
1 polymer ?
#
loop_
_entity_poly.entity_id
_entity_poly.type
_entity_poly.pdbx_seq_one_letter_code
_entity_poly.pdbx_strand_id
1 'polypeptide(L)'
;MATAAEIFQRYLEEKARLEPEQVKAVMGDGPLVVVSAGAGTGKTLTLSWRFLRLVVVDGVPLERILTITFTEKAALEMRERIRGLLGEVRDGIPAFSEGAGDALSRLD
;
A
#
# COMPACT_ATOMS: atom_id res chain seq x y z
N MET A 1 11.39 14.27 -15.49
CA MET A 1 10.08 13.67 -15.16
C MET A 1 10.22 13.00 -13.80
N ALA A 2 9.22 13.11 -12.93
CA ALA A 2 9.24 12.43 -11.64
C ALA A 2 9.12 10.90 -11.84
N THR A 3 9.84 10.12 -11.04
CA THR A 3 9.76 8.66 -11.03
C THR A 3 8.44 8.17 -10.44
N ALA A 4 8.09 6.90 -10.67
CA ALA A 4 6.93 6.29 -10.02
C ALA A 4 7.01 6.39 -8.49
N ALA A 5 8.19 6.11 -7.90
CA ALA A 5 8.40 6.22 -6.47
C ALA A 5 8.16 7.65 -5.94
N GLU A 6 8.65 8.68 -6.64
CA GLU A 6 8.44 10.09 -6.26
C GLU A 6 6.96 10.50 -6.36
N ILE A 7 6.26 10.06 -7.41
CA ILE A 7 4.82 10.32 -7.57
C ILE A 7 4.03 9.68 -6.42
N PHE A 8 4.35 8.43 -6.09
CA PHE A 8 3.68 7.68 -5.03
C PHE A 8 3.97 8.29 -3.66
N GLN A 9 5.24 8.61 -3.35
CA GLN A 9 5.61 9.24 -2.09
C GLN A 9 4.88 10.56 -1.88
N ARG A 10 4.84 11.44 -2.89
CA ARG A 10 4.10 12.70 -2.79
C ARG A 10 2.60 12.48 -2.54
N TYR A 11 2.00 11.45 -3.14
CA TYR A 11 0.62 11.09 -2.85
C TYR A 11 0.44 10.66 -1.40
N LEU A 12 1.35 9.85 -0.85
CA LEU A 12 1.31 9.43 0.56
C LEU A 12 1.37 10.64 1.51
N GLU A 13 2.21 11.62 1.20
CA GLU A 13 2.42 12.82 2.02
C GLU A 13 1.25 13.82 1.90
N GLU A 14 0.80 14.12 0.67
CA GLU A 14 -0.16 15.21 0.44
C GLU A 14 -1.63 14.76 0.46
N LYS A 15 -1.90 13.57 -0.06
CA LYS A 15 -3.28 13.05 -0.24
C LYS A 15 -3.64 12.05 0.85
N ALA A 16 -2.84 11.01 1.04
CA ALA A 16 -3.07 10.04 2.11
C ALA A 16 -2.70 10.58 3.50
N ARG A 17 -1.89 11.65 3.56
CA ARG A 17 -1.44 12.35 4.78
C ARG A 17 -0.87 11.39 5.82
N LEU A 18 0.01 10.49 5.38
CA LEU A 18 0.71 9.60 6.28
C LEU A 18 1.76 10.36 7.09
N GLU A 19 1.97 9.91 8.33
CA GLU A 19 3.07 10.43 9.16
C GLU A 19 4.43 10.10 8.52
N PRO A 20 5.48 10.92 8.74
CA PRO A 20 6.79 10.71 8.12
C PRO A 20 7.37 9.30 8.31
N GLU A 21 7.20 8.71 9.51
CA GLU A 21 7.64 7.36 9.83
C GLU A 21 6.85 6.28 9.07
N GLN A 22 5.57 6.54 8.81
CA GLN A 22 4.73 5.65 8.00
C GLN A 22 5.13 5.73 6.53
N VAL A 23 5.38 6.93 5.99
CA VAL A 23 5.93 7.10 4.63
C VAL A 23 7.25 6.35 4.50
N LYS A 24 8.17 6.53 5.47
CA LYS A 24 9.44 5.80 5.50
C LYS A 24 9.26 4.29 5.53
N ALA A 25 8.31 3.77 6.30
CA ALA A 25 8.02 2.34 6.34
C ALA A 25 7.44 1.81 5.01
N VAL A 26 6.56 2.58 4.37
CA VAL A 26 5.95 2.23 3.07
C VAL A 26 6.99 2.27 1.95
N MET A 27 7.87 3.28 1.94
CA MET A 27 8.87 3.52 0.90
C MET A 27 10.20 2.78 1.12
N GLY A 28 10.35 2.00 2.20
CA GLY A 28 11.60 1.31 2.48
C GLY A 28 12.00 0.30 1.40
N ASP A 29 13.22 0.38 0.87
CA ASP A 29 13.70 -0.51 -0.20
C ASP A 29 14.51 -1.72 0.31
N GLY A 30 14.68 -1.84 1.63
CA GLY A 30 15.39 -2.96 2.24
C GLY A 30 14.60 -4.28 2.16
N PRO A 31 15.30 -5.44 2.19
CA PRO A 31 14.66 -6.76 2.19
C PRO A 31 13.84 -7.02 3.47
N LEU A 32 14.07 -6.24 4.53
CA LEU A 32 13.32 -6.29 5.79
C LEU A 32 13.07 -4.85 6.28
N VAL A 33 11.81 -4.56 6.58
CA VAL A 33 11.40 -3.33 7.25
C VAL A 33 10.69 -3.72 8.54
N VAL A 34 11.20 -3.24 9.68
CA VAL A 34 10.60 -3.48 10.99
C VAL A 34 9.94 -2.21 11.48
N VAL A 35 8.65 -2.31 11.82
CA VAL A 35 7.87 -1.18 12.34
C VAL A 35 7.50 -1.47 13.80
N SER A 36 8.10 -0.73 14.72
CA SER A 36 7.65 -0.71 16.12
C SER A 36 6.53 0.30 16.25
N ALA A 37 5.39 -0.13 16.77
CA ALA A 37 4.20 0.72 16.80
C ALA A 37 3.29 0.32 17.98
N GLY A 38 2.72 1.32 18.65
CA GLY A 38 1.76 1.15 19.75
C GLY A 38 0.34 0.83 19.26
N ALA A 39 -0.60 0.54 20.17
CA ALA A 39 -2.01 0.42 19.80
C ALA A 39 -2.52 1.75 19.18
N GLY A 40 -3.38 1.68 18.17
CA GLY A 40 -3.97 2.87 17.53
C GLY A 40 -3.06 3.71 16.62
N THR A 41 -1.79 3.35 16.45
CA THR A 41 -0.79 4.14 15.67
C THR A 41 -0.83 3.89 14.15
N GLY A 42 -1.83 3.18 13.64
CA GLY A 42 -1.99 2.97 12.20
C GLY A 42 -1.13 1.86 11.57
N LYS A 43 -0.60 0.90 12.34
CA LYS A 43 0.15 -0.28 11.81
C LYS A 43 -0.48 -0.91 10.56
N THR A 44 -1.78 -1.15 10.65
CA THR A 44 -2.61 -1.78 9.62
C THR A 44 -2.71 -0.91 8.37
N LEU A 45 -2.79 0.43 8.54
CA LEU A 45 -2.81 1.40 7.45
C LEU A 45 -1.46 1.42 6.73
N THR A 46 -0.36 1.51 7.49
CA THR A 46 1.01 1.48 6.95
C THR A 46 1.27 0.19 6.15
N LEU A 47 0.86 -0.97 6.67
CA LEU A 47 1.01 -2.24 5.97
C LEU A 47 0.21 -2.30 4.66
N SER A 48 -1.00 -1.72 4.65
CA SER A 48 -1.83 -1.67 3.44
C SER A 48 -1.19 -0.79 2.36
N TRP A 49 -0.67 0.38 2.73
CA TRP A 49 0.08 1.22 1.77
C TRP A 49 1.37 0.58 1.29
N ARG A 50 2.05 -0.20 2.14
CA ARG A 50 3.23 -0.98 1.74
C ARG A 50 2.86 -2.03 0.71
N PHE A 51 1.74 -2.74 0.88
CA PHE A 51 1.22 -3.66 -0.13
C PHE A 51 1.01 -2.93 -1.46
N LEU A 52 0.33 -1.78 -1.44
CA LEU A 52 0.09 -0.99 -2.66
C LEU A 52 1.39 -0.57 -3.34
N ARG A 53 2.40 -0.11 -2.59
CA ARG A 53 3.72 0.24 -3.14
C ARG A 53 4.36 -0.92 -3.89
N LEU A 54 4.31 -2.13 -3.34
CA LEU A 54 4.85 -3.32 -4.01
C LEU A 54 4.12 -3.60 -5.33
N VAL A 55 2.80 -3.40 -5.34
CA VAL A 55 1.98 -3.65 -6.54
C VAL A 55 2.17 -2.58 -7.60
N VAL A 56 1.91 -1.30 -7.27
CA VAL A 56 1.79 -0.24 -8.28
C VAL A 56 3.12 0.45 -8.62
N VAL A 57 4.10 0.39 -7.71
CA VAL A 57 5.41 1.02 -7.93
C VAL A 57 6.47 -0.01 -8.33
N ASP A 58 6.55 -1.15 -7.62
CA ASP A 58 7.51 -2.22 -7.97
C ASP A 58 6.99 -3.18 -9.05
N GLY A 59 5.68 -3.17 -9.34
CA GLY A 59 5.09 -4.12 -10.29
C GLY A 59 5.15 -5.56 -9.80
N VAL A 60 5.18 -5.80 -8.49
CA VAL A 60 5.20 -7.16 -7.93
C VAL A 60 3.85 -7.83 -8.21
N PRO A 61 3.83 -8.99 -8.87
CA PRO A 61 2.59 -9.74 -9.09
C PRO A 61 1.93 -10.12 -7.76
N LEU A 62 0.60 -10.02 -7.68
CA LEU A 62 -0.15 -10.28 -6.45
C LEU A 62 0.10 -11.67 -5.85
N GLU A 63 0.25 -12.69 -6.70
CA GLU A 63 0.56 -14.07 -6.33
C GLU A 63 1.93 -14.23 -5.64
N ARG A 64 2.77 -13.18 -5.66
CA ARG A 64 4.07 -13.12 -4.95
C ARG A 64 4.00 -12.32 -3.65
N ILE A 65 2.83 -11.82 -3.26
CA ILE A 65 2.66 -11.03 -2.03
C ILE A 65 1.76 -11.80 -1.06
N LEU A 66 2.33 -12.15 0.10
CA LEU A 66 1.58 -12.75 1.20
C LEU A 66 1.39 -11.72 2.32
N THR A 67 0.13 -11.42 2.65
CA THR A 67 -0.23 -10.59 3.81
C THR A 67 -0.98 -11.44 4.83
N ILE A 68 -0.51 -11.45 6.08
CA ILE A 68 -1.05 -12.30 7.13
C ILE A 68 -1.33 -11.51 8.41
N THR A 69 -2.28 -12.00 9.21
CA THR A 69 -2.65 -11.44 10.51
C THR A 69 -3.19 -12.55 11.41
N PHE A 70 -3.38 -12.24 12.69
CA PHE A 70 -3.71 -13.24 13.71
C PHE A 70 -5.14 -13.78 13.62
N THR A 71 -6.07 -13.03 13.06
CA THR A 71 -7.49 -13.42 13.02
C THR A 71 -8.06 -13.31 11.61
N GLU A 72 -9.00 -14.20 11.29
CA GLU A 72 -9.73 -14.16 10.02
C GLU A 72 -10.43 -12.82 9.80
N LYS A 73 -11.06 -12.27 10.86
CA LYS A 73 -11.69 -10.95 10.82
C LYS A 73 -10.70 -9.86 10.40
N ALA A 74 -9.50 -9.82 11.00
CA ALA A 74 -8.49 -8.84 10.63
C ALA A 74 -7.99 -9.03 9.20
N ALA A 75 -7.96 -10.27 8.70
CA ALA A 75 -7.55 -10.56 7.32
C ALA A 75 -8.58 -10.03 6.32
N LEU A 76 -9.86 -10.23 6.60
CA LEU A 76 -10.96 -9.66 5.82
C LEU A 76 -10.91 -8.12 5.83
N GLU A 77 -10.73 -7.51 7.00
CA GLU A 77 -10.58 -6.06 7.13
C GLU A 77 -9.34 -5.52 6.37
N MET A 78 -8.24 -6.28 6.34
CA MET A 78 -7.06 -5.95 5.54
C MET A 78 -7.40 -5.99 4.05
N ARG A 79 -8.08 -7.03 3.58
CA ARG A 79 -8.46 -7.19 2.18
C ARG A 79 -9.35 -6.05 1.72
N GLU A 80 -10.42 -5.74 2.46
CA GLU A 80 -11.32 -4.65 2.10
C GLU A 80 -10.62 -3.28 2.08
N ARG A 81 -9.69 -3.05 3.03
CA ARG A 81 -8.86 -1.84 3.04
C ARG A 81 -7.97 -1.74 1.80
N ILE A 82 -7.27 -2.81 1.44
CA ILE A 82 -6.41 -2.85 0.25
C ILE A 82 -7.23 -2.57 -1.01
N ARG A 83 -8.41 -3.20 -1.14
CA ARG A 83 -9.33 -2.95 -2.26
C ARG A 83 -9.76 -1.49 -2.33
N GLY A 84 -10.18 -0.89 -1.21
CA GLY A 84 -10.56 0.52 -1.15
C GLY A 84 -9.42 1.44 -1.61
N LEU A 85 -8.22 1.25 -1.05
CA LEU A 85 -7.06 2.06 -1.39
C LEU A 85 -6.61 1.89 -2.84
N LEU A 86 -6.71 0.69 -3.42
CA LEU A 86 -6.43 0.48 -4.84
C LEU A 86 -7.42 1.24 -5.73
N GLY A 87 -8.69 1.33 -5.33
CA GLY A 87 -9.68 2.18 -6.01
C GLY A 87 -9.27 3.66 -5.96
N GLU A 88 -8.90 4.16 -4.78
CA GLU A 88 -8.41 5.53 -4.60
C GLU A 88 -7.16 5.84 -5.43
N VAL A 89 -6.21 4.92 -5.51
CA VAL A 89 -4.99 5.05 -6.33
C VAL A 89 -5.32 5.00 -7.82
N ARG A 90 -6.20 4.06 -8.23
CA ARG A 90 -6.62 3.92 -9.63
C ARG A 90 -7.22 5.22 -10.17
N ASP A 91 -8.07 5.86 -9.36
CA ASP A 91 -8.82 7.04 -9.74
C ASP A 91 -8.02 8.33 -9.49
N GLY A 92 -7.12 8.33 -8.49
CA GLY A 92 -6.38 9.50 -8.04
C GLY A 92 -4.99 9.69 -8.65
N ILE A 93 -4.40 8.64 -9.25
CA ILE A 93 -3.03 8.68 -9.79
C ILE A 93 -3.00 8.07 -11.20
N PRO A 94 -3.05 8.87 -12.28
CA PRO A 94 -3.08 8.36 -13.65
C PRO A 94 -1.96 7.39 -14.00
N ALA A 95 -0.75 7.61 -13.44
CA ALA A 95 0.41 6.74 -13.65
C ALA A 95 0.23 5.31 -13.09
N PHE A 96 -0.71 5.11 -12.17
CA PHE A 96 -0.97 3.82 -11.53
C PHE A 96 -2.36 3.26 -11.83
N SER A 97 -3.13 3.92 -12.71
CA SER A 97 -4.52 3.54 -12.98
C SER A 97 -4.62 2.11 -13.53
N GLU A 98 -3.79 1.75 -14.50
CA GLU A 98 -3.77 0.40 -15.08
C GLU A 98 -3.33 -0.66 -14.07
N GLY A 99 -2.19 -0.45 -13.39
CA GLY A 99 -1.67 -1.40 -12.40
C GLY A 99 -2.61 -1.61 -11.21
N ALA A 100 -3.26 -0.54 -10.73
CA ALA A 100 -4.25 -0.65 -9.68
C ALA A 100 -5.55 -1.32 -10.16
N GLY A 101 -5.96 -1.07 -11.41
CA GLY A 101 -7.10 -1.72 -12.04
C GLY A 101 -6.91 -3.23 -12.22
N ASP A 102 -5.74 -3.66 -12.71
CA ASP A 102 -5.38 -5.07 -12.81
C ASP A 102 -5.43 -5.74 -11.44
N ALA A 103 -4.78 -5.13 -10.44
CA ALA A 103 -4.76 -5.64 -9.08
C ALA A 103 -6.17 -5.79 -8.49
N LEU A 104 -7.06 -4.83 -8.72
CA LEU A 104 -8.46 -4.89 -8.27
C LEU A 104 -9.21 -6.06 -8.91
N SER A 105 -9.04 -6.30 -10.21
CA SER A 105 -9.73 -7.38 -10.92
C SER A 105 -9.29 -8.79 -10.49
N ARG A 106 -8.14 -8.88 -9.82
CA ARG A 106 -7.52 -10.12 -9.35
C ARG A 106 -7.64 -10.31 -7.84
N LEU A 107 -8.20 -9.33 -7.11
CA LEU A 107 -8.39 -9.37 -5.65
C LEU A 107 -9.74 -9.99 -5.23
N ASP A 108 -10.38 -10.74 -6.12
CA ASP A 108 -11.65 -11.44 -5.90
C ASP A 108 -11.46 -12.94 -5.63
#